data_AF-A0A3R9W9U4-F1
#
_entry.id   AF-A0A3R9W9U4-F1
#
_cell.length_a   1.000
_cell.length_b   1.000
_cell.length_c   1.000
_cell.angle_alpha   90.00
_cell.angle_beta   90.00
_cell.angle_gamma   90.00
#
_symmetry.space_group_name_H-M   'P 1'
#
loop_
_entity.id
_entity.type
_entity.pdbx_description
1 polymer ?
#
loop_
_entity_poly.entity_id
_entity_poly.type
_entity_poly.pdbx_seq_one_letter_code
_entity_poly.pdbx_strand_id
1 'polypeptide(L)'
;MTGSDASPSAPSPDPSADPPSFRLAYVPGVTPSKWVRIWNERLPDVPLTLHAVTPAEAFGALREGTADAGLVRLPADGDDLSAIPLYTETTVVVVPKDHLFAAVEEVAAEDLADELVLHPLDDTLGWESPPGRPAFERPATTADAVELVAAGVGLLVVPQSLARLHHRKDLTYRTLTGVPQSRVALSWPAADEAPDLVEEFIGIVRGRTVNSTRGRRAEESKGRKEQKPAATGKPAKSGKPGAGSRTSGRPAARKGGGTSGRGAGGSGSARGGRSGKPRRRS
;
A
#
# COMPACT_ATOMS: atom_id res chain seq x y z
N MET A 1 29.57 24.83 65.20
CA MET A 1 28.82 23.76 64.50
C MET A 1 27.57 24.37 63.91
N THR A 2 27.61 24.75 62.64
CA THR A 2 26.42 25.13 61.86
C THR A 2 26.59 24.44 60.52
N GLY A 3 25.79 23.39 60.29
CA GLY A 3 25.85 22.53 59.12
C GLY A 3 25.43 23.28 57.87
N SER A 4 26.26 23.15 56.83
CA SER A 4 25.98 23.58 55.48
C SER A 4 25.02 22.59 54.85
N ASP A 5 23.80 23.04 54.55
CA ASP A 5 22.79 22.27 53.85
C ASP A 5 23.13 22.28 52.35
N ALA A 6 23.68 21.18 51.86
CA ALA A 6 24.00 20.99 50.45
C ALA A 6 22.78 20.37 49.75
N SER A 7 22.06 21.19 48.98
CA SER A 7 21.04 20.70 48.05
C SER A 7 21.68 19.77 47.00
N PRO A 8 21.10 18.58 46.72
CA PRO A 8 21.60 17.71 45.67
C PRO A 8 21.28 18.32 44.30
N SER A 9 22.34 18.60 43.53
CA SER A 9 22.25 18.96 42.12
C SER A 9 21.63 17.81 41.33
N ALA A 10 20.61 18.09 40.52
CA ALA A 10 20.06 17.14 39.57
C ALA A 10 21.14 16.70 38.56
N PRO A 11 21.11 15.44 38.08
CA PRO A 11 22.04 14.98 37.05
C PRO A 11 21.79 15.74 35.75
N SER A 12 22.85 16.34 35.21
CA SER A 12 22.85 16.93 33.87
C SER A 12 22.59 15.83 32.82
N PRO A 13 21.79 16.09 31.78
CA PRO A 13 21.61 15.13 30.69
C PRO A 13 22.94 14.90 29.96
N ASP A 14 23.22 13.63 29.63
CA ASP A 14 24.38 13.22 28.84
C ASP A 14 24.39 13.95 27.47
N PRO A 15 25.43 14.74 27.15
CA PRO A 15 25.50 15.52 25.91
C PRO A 15 25.89 14.70 24.66
N SER A 16 25.88 13.37 24.76
CA SER A 16 26.46 12.46 23.75
C SER A 16 25.41 11.68 22.94
N ALA A 17 24.12 11.86 23.23
CA ALA A 17 23.08 11.30 22.39
C ALA A 17 22.84 12.25 21.22
N ASP A 18 23.19 11.81 20.00
CA ASP A 18 22.74 12.50 18.79
C ASP A 18 21.23 12.74 18.89
N PRO A 19 20.74 13.93 18.49
CA PRO A 19 19.32 14.20 18.54
C PRO A 19 18.59 13.13 17.72
N PRO A 20 17.44 12.64 18.21
CA PRO A 20 16.70 11.60 17.50
C PRO A 20 16.38 12.08 16.08
N SER A 21 16.72 11.27 15.08
CA SER A 21 16.42 11.53 13.68
C SER A 21 15.87 10.28 13.01
N PHE A 22 15.18 10.47 11.89
CA PHE A 22 14.60 9.36 11.14
C PHE A 22 15.01 9.45 9.67
N ARG A 23 15.70 8.44 9.17
CA ARG A 23 16.24 8.36 7.81
C ARG A 23 15.36 7.43 6.98
N LEU A 24 14.68 8.00 6.00
CA LEU A 24 13.76 7.27 5.13
C LEU A 24 14.37 7.15 3.73
N ALA A 25 14.77 5.93 3.36
CA ALA A 25 15.14 5.61 1.99
C ALA A 25 13.89 5.57 1.09
N TYR A 26 14.00 5.99 -0.17
CA TYR A 26 12.93 5.84 -1.14
C TYR A 26 13.48 5.62 -2.56
N VAL A 27 12.85 4.69 -3.28
CA VAL A 27 13.20 4.38 -4.67
C VAL A 27 12.47 5.31 -5.66
N PRO A 28 12.98 5.46 -6.91
CA PRO A 28 12.36 6.29 -7.93
C PRO A 28 10.87 5.96 -8.16
N GLY A 29 10.04 6.97 -8.43
CA GLY A 29 8.61 6.82 -8.69
C GLY A 29 7.74 6.69 -7.42
N VAL A 30 8.33 6.46 -6.25
CA VAL A 30 7.58 6.52 -4.98
C VAL A 30 7.54 7.96 -4.48
N THR A 31 6.37 8.43 -4.04
CA THR A 31 6.17 9.81 -3.58
C THR A 31 5.99 9.86 -2.05
N PRO A 32 7.05 10.12 -1.26
CA PRO A 32 6.98 10.10 0.21
C PRO A 32 6.26 11.33 0.81
N SER A 33 6.02 12.38 0.02
CA SER A 33 5.66 13.73 0.50
C SER A 33 4.48 13.75 1.47
N LYS A 34 3.47 12.91 1.24
CA LYS A 34 2.30 12.82 2.13
C LYS A 34 2.70 12.36 3.53
N TRP A 35 3.49 11.30 3.65
CA TRP A 35 3.89 10.76 4.95
C TRP A 35 4.92 11.64 5.65
N VAL A 36 5.84 12.23 4.90
CA VAL A 36 6.82 13.20 5.44
C VAL A 36 6.12 14.42 6.03
N ARG A 37 5.11 14.95 5.34
CA ARG A 37 4.31 16.05 5.89
C ARG A 37 3.68 15.67 7.23
N ILE A 38 3.02 14.52 7.30
CA ILE A 38 2.36 14.06 8.52
C ILE A 38 3.38 13.79 9.64
N TRP A 39 4.57 13.27 9.30
CA TRP A 39 5.66 13.11 10.25
C TRP A 39 6.08 14.44 10.86
N ASN A 40 6.39 15.44 10.03
CA ASN A 40 6.83 16.76 10.50
C ASN A 40 5.75 17.48 11.33
N GLU A 41 4.46 17.22 11.05
CA GLU A 41 3.35 17.74 11.85
C GLU A 41 3.24 17.04 13.23
N ARG A 42 3.65 15.77 13.35
CA ARG A 42 3.52 14.97 14.59
C ARG A 42 4.76 14.96 15.46
N LEU A 43 5.94 14.95 14.85
CA LEU A 43 7.23 14.90 15.51
C LEU A 43 8.09 16.08 15.04
N PRO A 44 7.70 17.32 15.38
CA PRO A 44 8.43 18.51 14.93
C PRO A 44 9.88 18.54 15.43
N ASP A 45 10.18 17.85 16.54
CA ASP A 45 11.50 17.78 17.16
C ASP A 45 12.36 16.62 16.65
N VAL A 46 11.81 15.75 15.78
CA VAL A 46 12.52 14.59 15.20
C VAL A 46 12.62 14.77 13.69
N PRO A 47 13.73 15.32 13.16
CA PRO A 47 13.87 15.53 11.72
C PRO A 47 13.79 14.22 10.93
N LEU A 48 13.00 14.23 9.86
CA LEU A 48 12.99 13.16 8.85
C LEU A 48 13.84 13.54 7.65
N THR A 49 14.88 12.76 7.39
CA THR A 49 15.76 12.92 6.22
C THR A 49 15.39 11.91 5.15
N LEU A 50 15.17 12.40 3.92
CA LEU A 50 14.90 11.56 2.76
C LEU A 50 16.20 11.18 2.06
N HIS A 51 16.38 9.90 1.77
CA HIS A 51 17.51 9.38 1.01
C HIS A 51 17.00 8.73 -0.27
N ALA A 52 17.23 9.39 -1.41
CA ALA A 52 16.97 8.79 -2.71
C ALA A 52 18.01 7.69 -2.96
N VAL A 53 17.55 6.49 -3.24
CA VAL A 53 18.40 5.31 -3.50
C VAL A 53 17.92 4.61 -4.76
N THR A 54 18.82 3.93 -5.47
CA THR A 54 18.41 3.05 -6.56
C THR A 54 17.64 1.84 -6.02
N PRO A 55 16.82 1.16 -6.85
CA PRO A 55 16.19 -0.10 -6.45
C PRO A 55 17.18 -1.15 -5.93
N ALA A 56 18.38 -1.22 -6.53
CA ALA A 56 19.43 -2.15 -6.14
C ALA A 56 20.05 -1.83 -4.76
N GLU A 57 20.19 -0.55 -4.42
CA GLU A 57 20.76 -0.11 -3.14
C GLU A 57 19.76 -0.17 -1.98
N ALA A 58 18.45 -0.12 -2.28
CA ALA A 58 17.42 0.14 -1.27
C ALA A 58 17.42 -0.84 -0.10
N PHE A 59 17.57 -2.15 -0.37
CA PHE A 59 17.63 -3.15 0.70
C PHE A 59 18.97 -3.16 1.43
N GLY A 60 20.08 -2.89 0.72
CA GLY A 60 21.39 -2.72 1.33
C GLY A 60 21.40 -1.58 2.35
N ALA A 61 20.78 -0.44 2.00
CA ALA A 61 20.69 0.72 2.88
C ALA A 61 19.96 0.44 4.21
N LEU A 62 18.99 -0.49 4.21
CA LEU A 62 18.30 -0.94 5.43
C LEU A 62 19.17 -1.88 6.26
N ARG A 63 19.84 -2.84 5.60
CA ARG A 63 20.72 -3.83 6.26
C ARG A 63 21.94 -3.18 6.91
N GLU A 64 22.51 -2.20 6.24
CA GLU A 64 23.68 -1.45 6.70
C GLU A 64 23.31 -0.38 7.75
N GLY A 65 22.01 -0.15 7.98
CA GLY A 65 21.54 0.87 8.91
C GLY A 65 21.86 2.29 8.45
N THR A 66 22.06 2.51 7.14
CA THR A 66 22.17 3.87 6.57
C THR A 66 20.80 4.53 6.43
N ALA A 67 19.72 3.75 6.42
CA ALA A 67 18.34 4.19 6.55
C ALA A 67 17.61 3.35 7.61
N ASP A 68 16.67 3.98 8.32
CA ASP A 68 15.89 3.33 9.39
C ASP A 68 14.66 2.60 8.83
N ALA A 69 14.12 3.12 7.73
CA ALA A 69 13.05 2.49 6.96
C ALA A 69 13.19 2.87 5.47
N GLY A 70 12.52 2.11 4.61
CA GLY A 70 12.58 2.26 3.16
C GLY A 70 11.22 2.14 2.51
N LEU A 71 10.92 3.05 1.59
CA LEU A 71 9.85 2.89 0.62
C LEU A 71 10.41 2.20 -0.61
N VAL A 72 10.16 0.90 -0.71
CA VAL A 72 10.84 -0.03 -1.63
C VAL A 72 9.84 -0.77 -2.51
N ARG A 73 10.34 -1.46 -3.53
CA ARG A 73 9.55 -2.40 -4.34
C ARG A 73 9.87 -3.83 -3.94
N LEU A 74 8.83 -4.63 -3.75
CA LEU A 74 8.95 -6.05 -3.42
C LEU A 74 9.17 -6.89 -4.69
N PRO A 75 9.81 -8.08 -4.58
CA PRO A 75 10.22 -8.74 -3.34
C PRO A 75 11.49 -8.16 -2.71
N ALA A 76 11.56 -8.25 -1.38
CA ALA A 76 12.84 -8.20 -0.67
C ALA A 76 13.41 -9.62 -0.64
N ASP A 77 14.72 -9.76 -0.79
CA ASP A 77 15.38 -11.05 -0.60
C ASP A 77 15.53 -11.32 0.90
N GLY A 78 15.22 -12.53 1.36
CA GLY A 78 15.45 -12.95 2.75
C GLY A 78 14.37 -12.55 3.77
N ASP A 79 14.55 -13.04 5.00
CA ASP A 79 13.65 -12.83 6.14
C ASP A 79 14.17 -11.77 7.15
N ASP A 80 15.27 -11.09 6.80
CA ASP A 80 15.96 -10.11 7.65
C ASP A 80 15.30 -8.72 7.62
N LEU A 81 14.32 -8.52 6.74
CA LEU A 81 13.56 -7.28 6.62
C LEU A 81 12.07 -7.55 6.82
N SER A 82 11.45 -6.74 7.67
CA SER A 82 10.00 -6.64 7.75
C SER A 82 9.47 -5.74 6.63
N ALA A 83 8.26 -6.03 6.15
CA ALA A 83 7.61 -5.21 5.13
C ALA A 83 6.09 -5.15 5.29
N ILE A 84 5.52 -3.97 5.02
CA ILE A 84 4.08 -3.74 4.88
C ILE A 84 3.80 -3.26 3.46
N PRO A 85 3.07 -4.03 2.64
CA PRO A 85 2.60 -3.56 1.33
C PRO A 85 1.71 -2.32 1.49
N LEU A 86 1.97 -1.31 0.67
CA LEU A 86 1.24 -0.03 0.68
C LEU A 86 0.25 0.05 -0.47
N TYR A 87 0.72 -0.24 -1.68
CA TYR A 87 -0.09 -0.27 -2.88
C TYR A 87 0.59 -1.08 -3.99
N THR A 88 -0.21 -1.49 -4.96
CA THR A 88 0.25 -2.14 -6.19
C THR A 88 0.17 -1.14 -7.33
N GLU A 89 1.23 -1.05 -8.11
CA GLU A 89 1.35 -0.17 -9.26
C GLU A 89 0.95 -0.92 -10.53
N THR A 90 0.07 -0.32 -11.34
CA THR A 90 -0.26 -0.82 -12.66
C THR A 90 0.98 -0.79 -13.55
N THR A 91 1.23 -1.89 -14.25
CA THR A 91 2.27 -1.98 -15.28
C THR A 91 1.76 -1.37 -16.58
N VAL A 92 2.59 -0.57 -17.23
CA VAL A 92 2.25 0.12 -18.47
C VAL A 92 3.35 -0.08 -19.50
N VAL A 93 2.97 -0.03 -20.78
CA VAL A 93 3.91 0.09 -21.89
C VAL A 93 4.01 1.56 -22.31
N VAL A 94 5.22 2.08 -22.35
CA VAL A 94 5.58 3.42 -22.83
C VAL A 94 5.89 3.32 -24.31
N VAL A 95 5.23 4.18 -25.10
CA VAL A 95 5.28 4.18 -26.56
C VAL A 95 5.35 5.61 -27.11
N PRO A 96 5.93 5.83 -28.29
CA PRO A 96 5.74 7.08 -29.04
C PRO A 96 4.25 7.37 -29.30
N LYS A 97 3.85 8.64 -29.33
CA LYS A 97 2.44 9.03 -29.54
C LYS A 97 1.88 8.65 -30.91
N ASP A 98 2.74 8.42 -31.89
CA ASP A 98 2.42 7.95 -33.25
C ASP A 98 2.44 6.42 -33.38
N HIS A 99 2.77 5.69 -32.30
CA HIS A 99 2.73 4.22 -32.27
C HIS A 99 1.30 3.68 -32.30
N LEU A 100 1.08 2.51 -32.90
CA LEU A 100 -0.24 1.88 -33.02
C LEU A 100 -0.94 1.71 -31.67
N PHE A 101 -0.20 1.29 -30.64
CA PHE A 101 -0.73 1.14 -29.28
C PHE A 101 -1.20 2.45 -28.64
N ALA A 102 -0.79 3.62 -29.14
CA ALA A 102 -1.33 4.88 -28.63
C ALA A 102 -2.84 5.03 -28.90
N ALA A 103 -3.41 4.26 -29.84
CA ALA A 103 -4.83 4.31 -30.20
C ALA A 103 -5.77 3.48 -29.31
N VAL A 104 -5.24 2.62 -28.44
CA VAL A 104 -6.01 1.76 -27.52
C VAL A 104 -5.77 2.19 -26.07
N GLU A 105 -6.62 1.79 -25.12
CA GLU A 105 -6.41 2.09 -23.69
C GLU A 105 -5.55 1.04 -22.97
N GLU A 106 -5.69 -0.22 -23.39
CA GLU A 106 -5.00 -1.38 -22.84
C GLU A 106 -4.35 -2.19 -23.96
N VAL A 107 -3.22 -2.82 -23.65
CA VAL A 107 -2.45 -3.69 -24.54
C VAL A 107 -2.26 -5.02 -23.82
N ALA A 108 -2.33 -6.15 -24.53
CA ALA A 108 -2.00 -7.45 -23.97
C ALA A 108 -0.51 -7.75 -24.13
N ALA A 109 0.09 -8.49 -23.20
CA ALA A 109 1.51 -8.90 -23.29
C ALA A 109 1.86 -9.58 -24.63
N GLU A 110 0.92 -10.35 -25.18
CA GLU A 110 1.05 -11.06 -26.46
C GLU A 110 1.14 -10.13 -27.67
N ASP A 111 0.54 -8.93 -27.60
CA ASP A 111 0.61 -7.95 -28.69
C ASP A 111 2.03 -7.40 -28.85
N LEU A 112 2.88 -7.48 -27.82
CA LEU A 112 4.27 -7.02 -27.88
C LEU A 112 5.20 -8.05 -28.52
N ALA A 113 4.73 -9.26 -28.89
CA ALA A 113 5.59 -10.37 -29.32
C ALA A 113 6.55 -10.00 -30.47
N ASP A 114 6.11 -9.16 -31.40
CA ASP A 114 6.91 -8.70 -32.54
C ASP A 114 7.63 -7.37 -32.29
N GLU A 115 7.35 -6.70 -31.18
CA GLU A 115 7.96 -5.41 -30.82
C GLU A 115 9.32 -5.59 -30.14
N LEU A 116 10.22 -4.64 -30.34
CA LEU A 116 11.46 -4.59 -29.56
C LEU A 116 11.15 -3.98 -28.20
N VAL A 117 11.43 -4.71 -27.11
CA VAL A 117 11.16 -4.27 -25.74
C VAL A 117 12.47 -4.06 -24.99
N LEU A 118 12.60 -2.87 -24.39
CA LEU A 118 13.74 -2.44 -23.60
C LEU A 118 13.57 -2.91 -22.16
N HIS A 119 14.60 -3.58 -21.63
CA HIS A 119 14.69 -4.01 -20.23
C HIS A 119 15.89 -3.34 -19.57
N PRO A 120 15.72 -2.21 -18.89
CA PRO A 120 16.84 -1.53 -18.26
C PRO A 120 17.42 -2.37 -17.10
N LEU A 121 18.66 -2.11 -16.68
CA LEU A 121 19.31 -2.85 -15.59
C LEU A 121 18.65 -2.59 -14.23
N ASP A 122 17.96 -1.47 -14.07
CA ASP A 122 17.19 -1.09 -12.88
C ASP A 122 15.70 -1.52 -12.93
N ASP A 123 15.34 -2.45 -13.82
CA ASP A 123 13.97 -2.98 -13.90
C ASP A 123 13.54 -3.59 -12.55
N THR A 124 12.32 -3.27 -12.14
CA THR A 124 11.75 -3.64 -10.83
C THR A 124 10.56 -4.61 -10.96
N LEU A 125 10.25 -5.05 -12.17
CA LEU A 125 9.19 -6.02 -12.44
C LEU A 125 9.74 -7.45 -12.33
N GLY A 126 9.07 -8.28 -11.55
CA GLY A 126 9.43 -9.68 -11.34
C GLY A 126 9.02 -10.56 -12.53
N TRP A 127 9.68 -10.39 -13.67
CA TRP A 127 9.42 -11.16 -14.89
C TRP A 127 9.82 -12.64 -14.75
N GLU A 128 8.91 -13.54 -15.11
CA GLU A 128 9.27 -14.93 -15.43
C GLU A 128 9.83 -15.04 -16.86
N SER A 129 9.12 -14.41 -17.80
CA SER A 129 9.54 -14.21 -19.19
C SER A 129 9.11 -12.81 -19.61
N PRO A 130 10.05 -11.90 -19.88
CA PRO A 130 9.70 -10.58 -20.39
C PRO A 130 9.03 -10.66 -21.78
N PRO A 131 8.06 -9.78 -22.11
CA PRO A 131 7.37 -9.79 -23.38
C PRO A 131 8.20 -9.19 -24.51
N GLY A 132 7.84 -9.54 -25.74
CA GLY A 132 8.47 -9.02 -26.96
C GLY A 132 9.89 -9.48 -27.20
N ARG A 133 10.52 -8.88 -28.21
CA ARG A 133 11.89 -9.19 -28.62
C ARG A 133 12.87 -8.37 -27.79
N PRO A 134 13.82 -8.99 -27.07
CA PRO A 134 14.77 -8.23 -26.26
C PRO A 134 15.68 -7.40 -27.14
N ALA A 135 16.01 -6.20 -26.68
CA ALA A 135 17.08 -5.39 -27.24
C ALA A 135 18.43 -6.13 -27.13
N PHE A 136 19.35 -5.89 -28.10
CA PHE A 136 20.69 -6.45 -28.05
C PHE A 136 21.49 -6.00 -26.82
N GLU A 137 21.34 -4.72 -26.47
CA GLU A 137 21.96 -4.12 -25.30
C GLU A 137 20.89 -3.57 -24.36
N ARG A 138 21.08 -3.81 -23.06
CA ARG A 138 20.16 -3.32 -22.02
C ARG A 138 20.55 -1.92 -21.61
N PRO A 139 19.62 -0.95 -21.57
CA PRO A 139 19.90 0.38 -21.05
C PRO A 139 20.33 0.31 -19.58
N ALA A 140 21.24 1.19 -19.16
CA ALA A 140 21.72 1.19 -17.77
C ALA A 140 20.60 1.57 -16.79
N THR A 141 19.76 2.54 -17.16
CA THR A 141 18.66 3.03 -16.33
C THR A 141 17.34 3.08 -17.09
N THR A 142 16.24 3.14 -16.33
CA THR A 142 14.90 3.39 -16.87
C THR A 142 14.83 4.73 -17.61
N ALA A 143 15.58 5.74 -17.15
CA ALA A 143 15.67 7.03 -17.84
C ALA A 143 16.31 6.91 -19.23
N ASP A 144 17.41 6.17 -19.34
CA ASP A 144 18.08 5.91 -20.63
C ASP A 144 17.16 5.13 -21.58
N ALA A 145 16.42 4.15 -21.04
CA ALA A 145 15.43 3.41 -21.82
C ALA A 145 14.33 4.33 -22.37
N VAL A 146 13.85 5.30 -21.59
CA VAL A 146 12.85 6.29 -22.04
C VAL A 146 13.37 7.14 -23.20
N GLU A 147 14.64 7.55 -23.18
CA GLU A 147 15.25 8.27 -24.29
C GLU A 147 15.32 7.41 -25.58
N LEU A 148 15.60 6.12 -25.44
CA LEU A 148 15.59 5.18 -26.57
C LEU A 148 14.19 4.95 -27.14
N VAL A 149 13.16 4.87 -26.29
CA VAL A 149 11.76 4.83 -26.76
C VAL A 149 11.43 6.08 -27.57
N ALA A 150 11.82 7.25 -27.08
CA ALA A 150 11.59 8.52 -27.79
C ALA A 150 12.34 8.61 -29.12
N ALA A 151 13.49 7.95 -29.23
CA ALA A 151 14.22 7.79 -30.48
C ALA A 151 13.62 6.72 -31.43
N GLY A 152 12.54 6.04 -31.01
CA GLY A 152 11.86 5.00 -31.82
C GLY A 152 12.62 3.67 -31.86
N VAL A 153 13.54 3.42 -30.93
CA VAL A 153 14.36 2.19 -30.90
C VAL A 153 13.54 0.97 -30.49
N GLY A 154 12.59 1.16 -29.58
CA GLY A 154 11.73 0.10 -29.06
C GLY A 154 10.70 0.65 -28.08
N LEU A 155 10.03 -0.25 -27.38
CA LEU A 155 9.04 0.04 -26.34
C LEU A 155 9.61 -0.25 -24.96
N LEU A 156 9.05 0.33 -23.92
CA LEU A 156 9.49 0.12 -22.54
C LEU A 156 8.31 -0.27 -21.66
N VAL A 157 8.46 -1.31 -20.85
CA VAL A 157 7.45 -1.72 -19.88
C VAL A 157 7.92 -1.37 -18.48
N VAL A 158 7.13 -0.59 -17.74
CA VAL A 158 7.47 -0.10 -16.40
C VAL A 158 6.23 0.04 -15.51
N PRO A 159 6.39 0.14 -14.18
CA PRO A 159 5.34 0.66 -13.30
C PRO A 159 4.90 2.06 -13.75
N GLN A 160 3.59 2.34 -13.67
CA GLN A 160 3.01 3.62 -14.10
C GLN A 160 3.66 4.84 -13.43
N SER A 161 4.13 4.71 -12.20
CA SER A 161 4.83 5.80 -11.50
C SER A 161 6.15 6.18 -12.16
N LEU A 162 6.92 5.23 -12.70
CA LEU A 162 8.15 5.49 -13.44
C LEU A 162 7.84 6.14 -14.80
N ALA A 163 6.79 5.69 -15.49
CA ALA A 163 6.32 6.34 -16.71
C ALA A 163 5.91 7.81 -16.47
N ARG A 164 5.31 8.11 -15.30
CA ARG A 164 4.98 9.49 -14.89
C ARG A 164 6.22 10.28 -14.48
N LEU A 165 7.16 9.67 -13.78
CA LEU A 165 8.41 10.30 -13.35
C LEU A 165 9.23 10.78 -14.56
N HIS A 166 9.32 9.95 -15.59
CA HIS A 166 10.07 10.22 -16.82
C HIS A 166 9.17 10.72 -17.97
N HIS A 167 8.02 11.32 -17.64
CA HIS A 167 7.08 11.78 -18.65
C HIS A 167 7.70 12.83 -19.58
N ARG A 168 7.45 12.68 -20.88
CA ARG A 168 7.83 13.62 -21.94
C ARG A 168 6.73 13.76 -22.98
N LYS A 169 6.74 14.86 -23.74
CA LYS A 169 5.61 15.34 -24.55
C LYS A 169 5.30 14.48 -25.78
N ASP A 170 6.27 13.76 -26.29
CA ASP A 170 6.24 12.89 -27.48
C ASP A 170 5.95 11.43 -27.14
N LEU A 171 5.95 11.07 -25.86
CA LEU A 171 5.59 9.73 -25.39
C LEU A 171 4.20 9.70 -24.73
N THR A 172 3.62 8.51 -24.70
CA THR A 172 2.44 8.18 -23.92
C THR A 172 2.60 6.77 -23.33
N TYR A 173 1.71 6.37 -22.44
CA TYR A 173 1.69 5.00 -21.92
C TYR A 173 0.28 4.42 -21.97
N ARG A 174 0.20 3.08 -22.06
CA ARG A 174 -1.04 2.28 -21.98
C ARG A 174 -0.91 1.18 -20.96
N THR A 175 -2.02 0.82 -20.33
CA THR A 175 -2.05 -0.28 -19.37
C THR A 175 -1.64 -1.56 -20.09
N LEU A 176 -0.70 -2.30 -19.51
CA LEU A 176 -0.28 -3.59 -20.03
C LEU A 176 -0.90 -4.68 -19.16
N THR A 177 -1.60 -5.61 -19.79
CA THR A 177 -2.30 -6.71 -19.11
C THR A 177 -1.55 -8.03 -19.30
N GLY A 178 -1.82 -9.01 -18.42
CA GLY A 178 -1.15 -10.32 -18.48
C GLY A 178 0.31 -10.30 -18.03
N VAL A 179 0.73 -9.26 -17.28
CA VAL A 179 2.11 -9.07 -16.82
C VAL A 179 2.18 -8.89 -15.30
N PRO A 180 3.35 -9.13 -14.67
CA PRO A 180 3.57 -8.83 -13.27
C PRO A 180 3.30 -7.36 -12.95
N GLN A 181 2.78 -7.10 -11.76
CA GLN A 181 2.62 -5.76 -11.21
C GLN A 181 3.70 -5.49 -10.16
N SER A 182 4.06 -4.21 -9.97
CA SER A 182 5.01 -3.82 -8.93
C SER A 182 4.30 -3.52 -7.61
N ARG A 183 4.84 -4.00 -6.49
CA ARG A 183 4.28 -3.76 -5.15
C ARG A 183 5.20 -2.84 -4.37
N VAL A 184 4.70 -1.64 -4.04
CA VAL A 184 5.41 -0.71 -3.17
C VAL A 184 5.11 -1.05 -1.71
N ALA A 185 6.15 -1.14 -0.89
CA ALA A 185 6.07 -1.46 0.52
C ALA A 185 6.86 -0.46 1.37
N LEU A 186 6.45 -0.31 2.62
CA LEU A 186 7.32 0.19 3.68
C LEU A 186 8.09 -1.01 4.22
N SER A 187 9.42 -0.93 4.27
CA SER A 187 10.28 -1.98 4.80
C SER A 187 11.28 -1.42 5.82
N TRP A 188 11.71 -2.26 6.76
CA TRP A 188 12.67 -1.93 7.82
C TRP A 188 13.35 -3.22 8.33
N PRO A 189 14.50 -3.14 9.01
CA PRO A 189 15.16 -4.31 9.59
C PRO A 189 14.22 -5.10 10.52
N ALA A 190 14.18 -6.43 10.36
CA ALA A 190 13.39 -7.29 11.22
C ALA A 190 13.97 -7.34 12.63
N ALA A 191 13.10 -7.22 13.62
CA ALA A 191 13.40 -7.31 15.05
C ALA A 191 12.16 -7.82 15.80
N ASP A 192 12.34 -8.31 17.03
CA ASP A 192 11.22 -8.77 17.89
C ASP A 192 10.18 -7.65 18.07
N GLU A 193 10.65 -6.41 18.25
CA GLU A 193 9.84 -5.20 18.27
C GLU A 193 10.48 -4.15 17.33
N ALA A 194 9.65 -3.45 16.56
CA ALA A 194 10.14 -2.38 15.70
C ALA A 194 10.58 -1.18 16.56
N PRO A 195 11.67 -0.47 16.19
CA PRO A 195 12.07 0.74 16.91
C PRO A 195 10.92 1.77 16.98
N ASP A 196 10.82 2.52 18.09
CA ASP A 196 9.70 3.45 18.35
C ASP A 196 9.39 4.40 17.18
N LEU A 197 10.43 4.94 16.54
CA LEU A 197 10.28 5.85 15.38
C LEU A 197 9.75 5.12 14.14
N VAL A 198 10.15 3.86 13.94
CA VAL A 198 9.61 3.00 12.87
C VAL A 198 8.14 2.68 13.16
N GLU A 199 7.77 2.37 14.40
CA GLU A 199 6.36 2.14 14.77
C GLU A 199 5.48 3.37 14.53
N GLU A 200 5.97 4.56 14.87
CA GLU A 200 5.25 5.81 14.62
C GLU A 200 5.08 6.04 13.11
N PHE A 201 6.14 5.80 12.31
CA PHE A 201 6.05 5.92 10.85
C PHE A 201 5.08 4.89 10.24
N ILE A 202 5.08 3.64 10.75
CA ILE A 202 4.07 2.63 10.39
C ILE A 202 2.67 3.13 10.74
N GLY A 203 2.50 3.79 11.89
CA GLY A 203 1.25 4.41 12.31
C GLY A 203 0.77 5.47 11.31
N ILE A 204 1.67 6.35 10.87
CA ILE A 204 1.41 7.39 9.86
C ILE A 204 1.03 6.78 8.52
N VAL A 205 1.79 5.79 8.05
CA VAL A 205 1.55 5.13 6.76
C VAL A 205 0.22 4.39 6.74
N ARG A 206 -0.18 3.78 7.87
CA ARG A 206 -1.50 3.15 8.07
C ARG A 206 -2.63 4.17 8.35
N GLY A 207 -2.34 5.47 8.41
CA GLY A 207 -3.34 6.52 8.62
C GLY A 207 -3.90 6.59 10.05
N ARG A 208 -3.22 6.02 11.05
CA ARG A 208 -3.64 6.17 12.46
C ARG A 208 -3.58 7.65 12.83
N THR A 209 -4.65 8.21 13.37
CA THR A 209 -4.68 9.62 13.79
C THR A 209 -4.00 9.82 15.15
N VAL A 210 -3.52 11.04 15.42
CA VAL A 210 -2.78 11.41 16.65
C VAL A 210 -3.58 11.13 17.94
N ASN A 211 -4.91 11.04 17.85
CA ASN A 211 -5.81 10.69 18.96
C ASN A 211 -5.85 9.18 19.31
N SER A 212 -5.09 8.33 18.61
CA SER A 212 -4.98 6.89 18.91
C SER A 212 -4.00 6.57 20.05
N THR A 213 -3.70 7.53 20.94
CA THR A 213 -2.87 7.38 22.15
C THR A 213 -3.69 7.02 23.40
N ARG A 214 -4.80 6.28 23.26
CA ARG A 214 -5.48 5.68 24.43
C ARG A 214 -4.87 4.35 24.90
N GLY A 215 -3.94 3.77 24.12
CA GLY A 215 -3.25 2.53 24.51
C GLY A 215 -2.10 2.75 25.48
N ARG A 216 -1.17 3.67 25.18
CA ARG A 216 0.09 3.82 25.92
C ARG A 216 -0.07 4.50 27.30
N ARG A 217 -1.00 5.46 27.47
CA ARG A 217 -1.26 6.14 28.77
C ARG A 217 -2.11 5.32 29.76
N ALA A 218 -2.78 4.26 29.28
CA ALA A 218 -3.62 3.40 30.13
C ALA A 218 -2.79 2.38 30.93
N GLU A 219 -1.54 2.13 30.56
CA GLU A 219 -0.64 1.24 31.31
C GLU A 219 0.14 1.98 32.39
N GLU A 220 0.63 3.20 32.11
CA GLU A 220 1.30 4.04 33.13
C GLU A 220 0.37 4.48 34.28
N SER A 221 -0.95 4.51 34.05
CA SER A 221 -1.93 4.86 35.08
C SER A 221 -2.40 3.67 35.94
N LYS A 222 -1.99 2.44 35.62
CA LYS A 222 -2.32 1.25 36.43
C LYS A 222 -1.28 0.91 37.50
N GLY A 223 -0.08 1.49 37.43
CA GLY A 223 0.99 1.28 38.42
C GLY A 223 0.86 2.07 39.72
N ARG A 224 -0.07 3.03 39.81
CA ARG A 224 -0.20 3.92 40.99
C ARG A 224 -1.61 3.90 41.56
N LYS A 225 -1.98 2.84 42.27
CA LYS A 225 -3.03 2.88 43.31
C LYS A 225 -2.81 1.75 44.33
N GLU A 226 -1.89 2.00 45.25
CA GLU A 226 -1.87 1.36 46.57
C GLU A 226 -2.93 1.97 47.50
N GLN A 227 -3.74 1.07 48.06
CA GLN A 227 -4.19 0.96 49.46
C GLN A 227 -4.64 2.20 50.26
N LYS A 228 -5.88 2.16 50.81
CA LYS A 228 -6.23 2.10 52.26
C LYS A 228 -7.77 2.14 52.50
N PRO A 229 -8.30 1.92 53.74
CA PRO A 229 -8.58 0.65 54.41
C PRO A 229 -10.09 0.39 54.68
N ALA A 230 -10.36 -0.78 55.27
CA ALA A 230 -11.67 -1.30 55.70
C ALA A 230 -12.35 -0.51 56.84
N ALA A 231 -13.68 -0.46 56.82
CA ALA A 231 -14.52 -0.20 57.99
C ALA A 231 -15.86 -0.96 57.91
N THR A 232 -16.21 -1.53 59.06
CA THR A 232 -17.31 -2.44 59.42
C THR A 232 -18.68 -1.76 59.57
N GLY A 233 -19.78 -2.51 59.34
CA GLY A 233 -21.07 -2.29 60.04
C GLY A 233 -22.35 -2.39 59.19
N LYS A 234 -23.21 -3.37 59.51
CA LYS A 234 -24.65 -3.51 59.16
C LYS A 234 -25.47 -3.27 60.45
N PRO A 235 -26.81 -2.98 60.46
CA PRO A 235 -27.84 -3.87 59.88
C PRO A 235 -29.23 -3.30 59.43
N ALA A 236 -29.97 -4.18 58.71
CA ALA A 236 -31.44 -4.47 58.64
C ALA A 236 -32.52 -3.43 58.21
N LYS A 237 -33.22 -3.70 57.07
CA LYS A 237 -34.67 -4.10 56.85
C LYS A 237 -35.60 -2.88 56.58
N SER A 238 -36.65 -2.88 55.75
CA SER A 238 -37.56 -3.88 55.14
C SER A 238 -38.39 -3.23 54.00
N GLY A 239 -38.89 -4.02 53.03
CA GLY A 239 -40.05 -3.62 52.20
C GLY A 239 -40.11 -4.25 50.80
N LYS A 240 -40.98 -5.25 50.62
CA LYS A 240 -41.53 -5.82 49.36
C LYS A 240 -43.06 -5.91 49.59
N PRO A 241 -43.96 -6.20 48.61
CA PRO A 241 -43.72 -6.93 47.35
C PRO A 241 -44.49 -6.40 46.11
N GLY A 242 -44.21 -7.01 44.94
CA GLY A 242 -45.06 -6.92 43.75
C GLY A 242 -44.65 -7.98 42.75
N ALA A 243 -45.54 -8.93 42.45
CA ALA A 243 -45.31 -10.16 41.71
C ALA A 243 -46.24 -10.28 40.50
N GLY A 244 -45.81 -11.05 39.49
CA GLY A 244 -46.64 -11.63 38.41
C GLY A 244 -46.97 -10.66 37.27
N SER A 245 -47.16 -11.07 36.01
CA SER A 245 -47.19 -12.37 35.37
C SER A 245 -47.07 -12.16 33.86
N ARG A 246 -46.41 -13.10 33.17
CA ARG A 246 -46.50 -13.26 31.71
C ARG A 246 -47.84 -13.91 31.38
N THR A 247 -48.51 -13.45 30.33
CA THR A 247 -49.63 -14.18 29.73
C THR A 247 -49.57 -14.08 28.20
N SER A 248 -49.58 -15.26 27.60
CA SER A 248 -49.78 -15.59 26.19
C SER A 248 -51.21 -15.32 25.72
N GLY A 249 -51.37 -14.91 24.46
CA GLY A 249 -52.68 -14.91 23.80
C GLY A 249 -52.62 -14.59 22.31
N ARG A 250 -52.74 -15.63 21.47
CA ARG A 250 -53.38 -15.58 20.13
C ARG A 250 -54.91 -15.64 20.36
N PRO A 251 -55.85 -15.28 19.43
CA PRO A 251 -55.90 -15.81 18.05
C PRO A 251 -56.49 -14.88 16.95
N ALA A 252 -56.39 -15.36 15.69
CA ALA A 252 -57.29 -15.31 14.50
C ALA A 252 -58.15 -14.04 14.18
N ALA A 253 -58.51 -13.66 12.95
CA ALA A 253 -58.73 -14.36 11.68
C ALA A 253 -58.94 -13.36 10.50
N ARG A 254 -58.74 -13.83 9.25
CA ARG A 254 -59.53 -13.61 7.98
C ARG A 254 -59.80 -12.16 7.49
N LYS A 255 -59.95 -11.80 6.20
CA LYS A 255 -60.26 -12.47 4.92
C LYS A 255 -60.11 -11.44 3.77
N GLY A 256 -60.00 -11.92 2.52
CA GLY A 256 -60.32 -11.20 1.27
C GLY A 256 -59.06 -10.69 0.56
N GLY A 257 -58.67 -11.15 -0.65
CA GLY A 257 -59.45 -11.43 -1.87
C GLY A 257 -59.11 -10.31 -2.87
N GLY A 258 -58.76 -10.50 -4.15
CA GLY A 258 -58.50 -11.64 -5.01
C GLY A 258 -58.12 -11.09 -6.41
N THR A 259 -57.58 -11.96 -7.28
CA THR A 259 -57.56 -11.89 -8.77
C THR A 259 -56.78 -10.70 -9.39
N SER A 260 -56.01 -10.77 -10.47
CA SER A 260 -56.03 -11.55 -11.72
C SER A 260 -54.63 -11.38 -12.37
N GLY A 261 -54.01 -12.41 -12.97
CA GLY A 261 -54.05 -12.70 -14.41
C GLY A 261 -52.61 -12.75 -14.94
N ARG A 262 -52.00 -13.93 -15.08
CA ARG A 262 -51.86 -14.76 -16.30
C ARG A 262 -51.25 -14.05 -17.53
N GLY A 263 -50.13 -14.60 -18.00
CA GLY A 263 -49.60 -14.37 -19.34
C GLY A 263 -48.30 -15.15 -19.58
N ALA A 264 -48.42 -16.42 -19.98
CA ALA A 264 -47.35 -17.24 -20.53
C ALA A 264 -47.75 -17.65 -21.97
N GLY A 265 -46.75 -17.84 -22.83
CA GLY A 265 -46.85 -18.36 -24.19
C GLY A 265 -46.33 -17.35 -25.21
N GLY A 266 -45.40 -17.65 -26.13
CA GLY A 266 -44.90 -18.93 -26.63
C GLY A 266 -45.17 -19.06 -28.13
N SER A 267 -44.09 -19.14 -28.92
CA SER A 267 -43.98 -19.57 -30.34
C SER A 267 -44.65 -18.67 -31.41
N GLY A 268 -44.14 -18.52 -32.64
CA GLY A 268 -42.98 -19.08 -33.34
C GLY A 268 -43.13 -18.90 -34.86
N SER A 269 -42.06 -19.20 -35.61
CA SER A 269 -41.99 -19.54 -37.06
C SER A 269 -42.15 -18.39 -38.08
N ALA A 270 -41.47 -18.34 -39.24
CA ALA A 270 -40.32 -19.03 -39.83
C ALA A 270 -40.06 -18.45 -41.25
N ARG A 271 -38.88 -18.81 -41.79
CA ARG A 271 -38.54 -19.12 -43.21
C ARG A 271 -37.99 -18.06 -44.18
N GLY A 272 -36.80 -18.42 -44.70
CA GLY A 272 -36.35 -18.27 -46.09
C GLY A 272 -35.06 -17.43 -46.22
N GLY A 273 -33.92 -17.86 -46.75
CA GLY A 273 -33.48 -19.08 -47.44
C GLY A 273 -32.31 -18.75 -48.41
N ARG A 274 -31.46 -19.76 -48.72
CA ARG A 274 -30.31 -19.84 -49.67
C ARG A 274 -28.94 -19.41 -49.10
N SER A 275 -27.95 -20.28 -48.86
CA SER A 275 -27.28 -21.35 -49.67
C SER A 275 -26.48 -20.83 -50.87
N GLY A 276 -25.16 -21.11 -50.89
CA GLY A 276 -24.28 -20.71 -52.00
C GLY A 276 -22.77 -20.94 -51.82
N LYS A 277 -22.32 -22.20 -51.74
CA LYS A 277 -21.03 -22.71 -52.25
C LYS A 277 -21.22 -24.21 -52.51
N PRO A 278 -20.71 -24.83 -53.60
CA PRO A 278 -19.25 -24.95 -53.87
C PRO A 278 -18.78 -25.08 -55.36
N ARG A 279 -17.45 -24.98 -55.58
CA ARG A 279 -16.52 -25.60 -56.60
C ARG A 279 -16.83 -25.41 -58.12
N ARG A 280 -15.89 -25.23 -59.08
CA ARG A 280 -14.59 -25.90 -59.35
C ARG A 280 -13.83 -25.23 -60.53
N ARG A 281 -12.49 -25.33 -60.53
CA ARG A 281 -11.49 -25.38 -61.64
C ARG A 281 -11.44 -24.29 -62.74
N SER A 282 -10.24 -23.72 -62.89
CA SER A 282 -9.35 -23.98 -64.04
C SER A 282 -7.94 -24.22 -63.50
#